data_AF-A0A800K450-F1
#
_entry.id   AF-A0A800K450-F1
#
_cell.length_a   1.000
_cell.length_b   1.000
_cell.length_c   1.000
_cell.angle_alpha   90.00
_cell.angle_beta   90.00
_cell.angle_gamma   90.00
#
_symmetry.space_group_name_H-M   'P 1'
#
loop_
_entity.id
_entity.type
_entity.pdbx_description
1 polymer ?
#
loop_
_entity_poly.entity_id
_entity_poly.type
_entity_poly.pdbx_seq_one_letter_code
_entity_poly.pdbx_strand_id
1 'polypeptide(L)'
;GESPEPLFIKLRYKDPDERRSRLLTHPVLDTEQDPSVDFTFAASVAAFGMVLRDSKYGGSTDLETVLRWARRSVGSDLEGYRKEFVRMVEAARQLSAEGI
;
A
#
# COMPACT_ATOMS: atom_id res chain seq x y z
N GLY A 1 -19.85 5.29 -17.40
CA GLY A 1 -19.34 4.77 -16.12
C GLY A 1 -19.22 3.29 -16.30
N GLU A 2 -18.00 2.77 -16.35
CA GLU A 2 -17.75 1.33 -16.49
C GLU A 2 -18.17 0.62 -15.19
N SER A 3 -18.85 -0.50 -15.36
CA SER A 3 -19.31 -1.34 -14.26
C SER A 3 -18.10 -2.04 -13.63
N PRO A 4 -17.95 -2.10 -12.30
CA PRO A 4 -16.81 -2.76 -11.68
C PRO A 4 -16.88 -4.26 -11.99
N GLU A 5 -15.89 -4.77 -12.72
CA GLU A 5 -15.73 -6.21 -12.90
C GLU A 5 -15.46 -6.85 -11.53
N PRO A 6 -16.38 -7.65 -10.97
CA PRO A 6 -16.16 -8.22 -9.65
C PRO A 6 -15.14 -9.35 -9.76
N LEU A 7 -14.09 -9.30 -8.92
CA LEU A 7 -13.23 -10.46 -8.70
C LEU A 7 -14.08 -11.56 -8.03
N PHE A 8 -13.94 -12.81 -8.46
CA PHE A 8 -14.64 -13.94 -7.83
C PHE A 8 -13.66 -14.91 -7.20
N ILE A 9 -13.86 -15.24 -5.92
CA ILE A 9 -13.21 -16.37 -5.29
C ILE A 9 -14.09 -17.60 -5.51
N LYS A 10 -13.54 -18.60 -6.22
CA LYS A 10 -14.20 -19.88 -6.49
C LYS A 10 -13.48 -20.98 -5.74
N LEU A 11 -14.09 -21.50 -4.66
CA LEU A 11 -13.54 -22.57 -3.85
C LEU A 11 -14.38 -23.82 -4.02
N ARG A 12 -13.74 -24.96 -4.30
CA ARG A 12 -14.41 -26.27 -4.26
C ARG A 12 -14.05 -26.97 -2.97
N TYR A 13 -15.06 -27.44 -2.25
CA TYR A 13 -14.87 -28.20 -1.00
C TYR A 13 -15.76 -29.45 -1.01
N LYS A 14 -15.46 -30.40 -0.12
CA LYS A 14 -16.29 -31.58 0.14
C LYS A 14 -16.25 -31.84 1.65
N ASP A 15 -17.35 -32.33 2.21
CA ASP A 15 -17.33 -32.86 3.57
C ASP A 15 -16.53 -34.18 3.59
N PRO A 16 -15.93 -34.60 4.73
CA PRO A 16 -15.05 -35.77 4.79
C PRO A 16 -15.63 -37.04 4.17
N ASP A 17 -16.93 -37.26 4.39
CA ASP A 17 -17.66 -38.45 3.94
C ASP A 17 -18.35 -38.26 2.57
N GLU A 18 -18.28 -37.07 1.97
CA GLU A 18 -18.89 -36.80 0.69
C GLU A 18 -17.96 -37.10 -0.50
N ARG A 19 -18.50 -37.81 -1.49
CA ARG A 19 -17.80 -38.10 -2.76
C ARG A 19 -17.90 -36.96 -3.77
N ARG A 20 -18.88 -36.07 -3.63
CA ARG A 20 -19.14 -34.99 -4.60
C ARG A 20 -18.76 -33.64 -4.00
N SER A 21 -17.83 -32.95 -4.64
CA SER A 21 -17.45 -31.59 -4.23
C SER A 21 -18.55 -30.56 -4.55
N ARG A 22 -18.73 -29.59 -3.67
CA ARG A 22 -19.59 -28.42 -3.83
C ARG A 22 -18.74 -27.21 -4.24
N LEU A 23 -19.30 -26.33 -5.08
CA LEU A 23 -18.65 -25.08 -5.49
C LEU A 23 -19.21 -23.92 -4.67
N LEU A 24 -18.34 -23.24 -3.94
CA LEU A 24 -18.61 -21.96 -3.31
C LEU A 24 -18.10 -20.85 -4.24
N THR A 25 -18.97 -19.92 -4.60
CA THR A 25 -18.60 -18.73 -5.38
C THR A 25 -18.90 -17.50 -4.54
N HIS A 26 -17.88 -16.69 -4.28
CA HIS A 26 -18.02 -15.46 -3.51
C HIS A 26 -17.53 -14.27 -4.34
N PRO A 27 -18.38 -13.27 -4.61
CA PRO A 27 -17.94 -12.03 -5.24
C PRO A 27 -17.12 -11.22 -4.23
N VAL A 28 -15.95 -10.76 -4.65
CA VAL A 28 -15.14 -9.77 -3.94
C VAL A 28 -15.55 -8.42 -4.49
N LEU A 29 -16.30 -7.67 -3.69
CA LEU A 29 -16.68 -6.31 -4.01
C LEU A 29 -15.49 -5.39 -3.79
N ASP A 30 -15.28 -4.45 -4.69
CA ASP A 30 -14.35 -3.36 -4.45
C ASP A 30 -14.95 -2.45 -3.38
N THR A 31 -14.44 -2.58 -2.16
CA THR A 31 -14.79 -1.69 -1.06
C THR A 31 -13.60 -0.79 -0.82
N GLU A 32 -13.78 0.52 -1.01
CA GLU A 32 -12.78 1.51 -0.61
C GLU A 32 -12.60 1.45 0.90
N GLN A 33 -11.60 0.67 1.34
CA GLN A 33 -11.14 0.63 2.72
C GLN A 33 -9.83 1.37 2.81
N ASP A 34 -9.72 2.23 3.82
CA ASP A 34 -8.45 2.85 4.12
C ASP A 34 -7.42 1.78 4.50
N PRO A 35 -6.21 1.82 3.91
CA PRO A 35 -5.16 0.89 4.28
C PRO A 35 -4.78 1.08 5.75
N SER A 36 -4.26 0.02 6.36
CA SER A 36 -3.76 0.11 7.73
C SER A 36 -2.59 1.09 7.84
N VAL A 37 -2.37 1.61 9.04
CA VAL A 37 -1.24 2.49 9.35
C VAL A 37 0.09 1.82 8.99
N ASP A 38 0.22 0.52 9.25
CA ASP A 38 1.43 -0.25 8.92
C ASP A 38 1.62 -0.46 7.43
N PHE A 39 0.54 -0.77 6.71
CA PHE A 39 0.61 -0.92 5.26
C PHE A 39 0.98 0.39 4.58
N THR A 40 0.36 1.50 5.00
CA THR A 40 0.67 2.84 4.49
C THR A 40 2.12 3.22 4.76
N PHE A 41 2.65 2.90 5.94
CA PHE A 41 4.04 3.17 6.27
C PHE A 41 5.00 2.33 5.41
N ALA A 42 4.79 1.01 5.32
CA ALA A 42 5.62 0.13 4.51
C ALA A 42 5.63 0.56 3.03
N ALA A 43 4.45 0.92 2.49
CA ALA A 43 4.32 1.46 1.14
C ALA A 43 5.10 2.77 0.98
N SER A 44 5.06 3.68 1.96
CA SER A 44 5.81 4.94 1.93
C SER A 44 7.33 4.72 1.91
N VAL A 45 7.84 3.75 2.68
CA VAL A 45 9.27 3.39 2.70
C VAL A 45 9.71 2.80 1.36
N ALA A 46 8.93 1.86 0.80
CA ALA A 46 9.24 1.28 -0.50
C ALA A 46 9.21 2.33 -1.61
N ALA A 47 8.18 3.17 -1.62
CA ALA A 47 8.04 4.27 -2.57
C ALA A 47 9.19 5.27 -2.48
N PHE A 48 9.63 5.63 -1.28
CA PHE A 48 10.79 6.50 -1.09
C PHE A 48 12.04 5.95 -1.79
N GLY A 49 12.34 4.65 -1.58
CA GLY A 49 13.48 4.00 -2.24
C GLY A 49 13.33 3.95 -3.76
N MET A 50 12.11 3.80 -4.28
CA MET A 50 11.84 3.83 -5.72
C MET A 50 12.07 5.22 -6.31
N VAL A 51 11.62 6.28 -5.64
CA VAL A 51 11.79 7.67 -6.08
C VAL A 51 13.27 8.05 -6.09
N LEU A 52 14.01 7.74 -5.02
CA LEU A 52 15.44 8.05 -4.93
C LEU A 52 16.29 7.32 -5.98
N ARG A 53 15.82 6.18 -6.49
CA ARG A 53 16.52 5.37 -7.49
C ARG A 53 16.06 5.63 -8.92
N ASP A 54 15.16 6.60 -9.12
CA ASP A 54 14.49 6.82 -10.41
C ASP A 54 13.96 5.49 -11.01
N SER A 55 13.27 4.72 -10.17
CA SER A 55 12.85 3.37 -10.51
C SER A 55 11.72 3.40 -11.53
N LYS A 56 11.89 2.68 -12.64
CA LYS A 56 10.83 2.43 -13.64
C LYS A 56 9.55 1.78 -13.07
N TYR A 57 9.61 1.24 -11.85
CA TYR A 57 8.46 0.63 -11.16
C TYR A 57 7.76 1.59 -10.18
N GLY A 58 8.27 2.82 -10.00
CA GLY A 58 7.70 3.81 -9.08
C GLY A 58 6.38 4.43 -9.53
N GLY A 59 5.97 4.19 -10.78
CA GLY A 59 4.76 4.78 -11.35
C GLY A 59 4.83 6.31 -11.36
N SER A 60 3.74 6.97 -10.97
CA SER A 60 3.66 8.43 -10.83
C SER A 60 3.98 8.93 -9.42
N THR A 61 4.71 8.14 -8.62
CA THR A 61 5.00 8.49 -7.22
C THR A 61 6.17 9.46 -7.14
N ASP A 62 6.03 10.50 -6.32
CA ASP A 62 7.05 11.52 -6.05
C ASP A 62 7.30 11.69 -4.54
N LEU A 63 8.29 12.49 -4.17
CA LEU A 63 8.64 12.75 -2.76
C LEU A 63 7.48 13.41 -1.99
N GLU A 64 6.61 14.18 -2.65
CA GLU A 64 5.43 14.76 -2.01
C GLU A 64 4.40 13.69 -1.62
N THR A 65 4.14 12.75 -2.53
CA THR A 65 3.26 11.61 -2.27
C THR A 65 3.80 10.73 -1.17
N VAL A 66 5.10 10.42 -1.19
CA VAL A 66 5.79 9.69 -0.11
C VAL A 66 5.62 10.40 1.23
N LEU A 67 5.87 11.71 1.27
CA LEU A 67 5.78 12.50 2.50
C LEU A 67 4.36 12.49 3.09
N ARG A 68 3.34 12.59 2.23
CA ARG A 68 1.94 12.52 2.63
C ARG A 68 1.60 11.16 3.27
N TRP A 69 2.03 10.06 2.66
CA TRP A 69 1.82 8.72 3.22
C TRP A 69 2.59 8.52 4.52
N ALA A 70 3.84 8.95 4.58
CA ALA A 70 4.68 8.89 5.77
C ALA A 70 4.00 9.59 6.96
N ARG A 71 3.52 10.84 6.76
CA ARG A 71 2.82 11.62 7.79
C ARG A 71 1.51 10.96 8.24
N ARG A 72 0.72 10.41 7.31
CA ARG A 72 -0.53 9.69 7.64
C ARG A 72 -0.27 8.39 8.43
N SER A 73 0.93 7.86 8.35
CA SER A 73 1.29 6.53 8.87
C SER A 73 2.15 6.52 10.13
N VAL A 74 2.29 7.66 10.83
CA VAL A 74 3.06 7.77 12.07
C VAL A 74 2.48 6.89 13.19
N GLY A 75 1.18 6.97 13.46
CA GLY A 75 0.55 6.14 14.50
C GLY A 75 1.08 6.39 15.92
N SER A 76 1.14 5.33 16.74
CA SER A 76 1.60 5.41 18.13
C SER A 76 3.09 5.69 18.29
N ASP A 77 3.91 5.25 17.33
CA ASP A 77 5.33 5.58 17.16
C ASP A 77 6.14 5.66 18.47
N LEU A 78 6.07 4.60 19.29
CA LEU A 78 6.65 4.58 20.64
C LEU A 78 8.15 4.88 20.66
N GLU A 79 8.88 4.39 19.65
CA GLU A 79 10.32 4.59 19.48
C GLU A 79 10.68 5.76 18.57
N GLY A 80 9.69 6.47 18.01
CA GLY A 80 9.91 7.67 17.17
C GLY A 80 10.38 7.42 15.73
N TYR A 81 10.61 6.18 15.32
CA TYR A 81 11.18 5.86 14.00
C TYR A 81 10.35 6.38 12.82
N ARG A 82 9.02 6.41 12.94
CA ARG A 82 8.16 6.86 11.84
C ARG A 82 8.21 8.37 11.69
N LYS A 83 8.33 9.11 12.79
CA LYS A 83 8.61 10.55 12.76
C LYS A 83 9.99 10.85 12.18
N GLU A 84 11.02 10.07 12.53
CA GLU A 84 12.35 10.26 11.92
C GLU A 84 12.32 9.97 10.41
N PHE A 85 11.57 8.96 9.98
CA PHE A 85 11.35 8.71 8.55
C PHE A 85 10.69 9.91 7.85
N VAL A 86 9.67 10.53 8.44
CA VAL A 86 9.05 11.75 7.90
C VAL A 86 10.09 12.85 7.71
N ARG A 87 10.93 13.11 8.73
CA ARG A 87 11.98 14.14 8.64
C ARG A 87 13.01 13.84 7.55
N MET A 88 13.38 12.57 7.38
CA MET A 88 14.30 12.15 6.32
C MET A 88 13.71 12.41 4.93
N VAL A 89 12.43 12.12 4.71
CA VAL A 89 11.75 12.41 3.43
C VAL A 89 11.66 13.92 3.18
N GLU A 90 11.37 14.72 4.22
CA GLU A 90 11.38 16.19 4.13
C GLU A 90 12.74 16.74 3.70
N ALA A 91 13.81 16.26 4.33
CA ALA A 91 15.18 16.65 3.99
C ALA A 91 15.52 16.27 2.53
N ALA A 92 15.19 15.05 2.10
CA ALA A 92 15.41 14.61 0.72
C ALA A 92 14.66 15.49 -0.30
N ARG A 93 13.42 15.87 0.00
CA ARG A 93 12.63 16.76 -0.85
C ARG A 93 13.25 18.15 -0.96
N GLN A 94 13.76 18.68 0.16
CA GLN A 94 14.42 19.97 0.17
C GLN A 94 15.72 19.94 -0.67
N LEU A 95 16.56 18.92 -0.48
CA LEU A 95 17.79 18.76 -1.26
C LEU A 95 17.52 18.60 -2.76
N SER A 96 16.49 17.84 -3.13
CA SER A 96 16.09 17.68 -4.53
C SER A 96 15.57 18.98 -5.15
N ALA A 97 14.95 19.87 -4.36
CA ALA A 97 14.51 21.18 -4.83
C ALA A 97 15.67 22.18 -5.00
N GLU A 98 16.77 21.98 -4.26
CA GLU A 98 17.98 22.81 -4.32
C GLU A 98 18.89 22.44 -5.51
N GLY A 99 18.59 21.36 -6.25
CA GLY A 99 19.22 21.05 -7.54
C GLY A 99 20.66 20.57 -7.47
N ILE A 100 21.07 19.97 -6.35
CA ILE A 100 22.37 19.30 -6.18
C ILE A 100 22.29 17.85 -6.65
#